data_AF-A0A640SQE0-F1
#
_entry.id   AF-A0A640SQE0-F1
#
_cell.length_a   1.000
_cell.length_b   1.000
_cell.length_c   1.000
_cell.angle_alpha   90.00
_cell.angle_beta   90.00
_cell.angle_gamma   90.00
#
_symmetry.space_group_name_H-M   'P 1'
#
loop_
_entity.id
_entity.type
_entity.pdbx_description
1 polymer ?
#
loop_
_entity_poly.entity_id
_entity_poly.type
_entity_poly.pdbx_seq_one_letter_code
_entity_poly.pdbx_strand_id
1 'polypeptide(L)' 'MGLVVVEQFIADLVGRLVSDELWVLFRRVEPPMEVKRPQGGGRRRAGDREALAAIIFVAT' A
#
# COMPACT_ATOMS: atom_id res chain seq x y z
N MET A 1 -1.52 -21.79 -7.27
CA MET A 1 -0.15 -21.43 -7.66
C MET A 1 -0.06 -20.01 -8.24
N GLY A 2 -0.78 -19.67 -9.32
CA GLY A 2 -0.64 -18.33 -9.94
C GLY A 2 -0.96 -17.12 -9.04
N LEU A 3 -2.00 -17.21 -8.20
CA LEU A 3 -2.37 -16.12 -7.27
C LEU A 3 -1.25 -15.79 -6.26
N VAL A 4 -0.60 -16.84 -5.72
CA VAL A 4 0.49 -16.71 -4.73
C VAL A 4 1.73 -16.04 -5.35
N VAL A 5 2.02 -16.34 -6.62
CA VAL A 5 3.14 -15.70 -7.34
C VAL A 5 2.88 -14.22 -7.56
N VAL A 6 1.64 -13.85 -7.89
CA VAL A 6 1.26 -12.43 -8.05
C VAL A 6 1.32 -11.70 -6.71
N GLU A 7 0.80 -12.29 -5.63
CA GLU A 7 0.88 -11.68 -4.30
C GLU A 7 2.33 -11.48 -3.85
N GLN A 8 3.20 -12.46 -4.08
CA GLN A 8 4.62 -12.34 -3.75
C GLN A 8 5.32 -11.25 -4.58
N PHE A 9 5.04 -11.19 -5.89
CA PHE A 9 5.59 -10.15 -6.77
C PHE A 9 5.17 -8.75 -6.31
N ILE A 10 3.90 -8.57 -5.93
CA ILE A 10 3.39 -7.29 -5.43
C ILE A 10 4.06 -6.94 -4.10
N ALA A 11 4.25 -7.89 -3.19
CA ALA A 11 4.95 -7.66 -1.93
C ALA A 11 6.40 -7.19 -2.16
N ASP A 12 7.11 -7.84 -3.09
CA ASP A 12 8.48 -7.47 -3.45
C ASP A 12 8.54 -6.07 -4.09
N LEU A 13 7.61 -5.77 -5.00
CA LEU A 13 7.51 -4.45 -5.63
C LEU A 13 7.25 -3.35 -4.60
N VAL A 14 6.31 -3.58 -3.68
CA VAL A 14 5.97 -2.64 -2.60
C VAL A 14 7.17 -2.42 -1.69
N GLY A 15 7.93 -3.46 -1.34
CA GLY A 15 9.14 -3.33 -0.52
C GLY A 15 10.25 -2.53 -1.20
N ARG A 16 10.35 -2.59 -2.54
CA ARG A 16 11.34 -1.84 -3.32
C ARG A 16 10.95 -0.38 -3.53
N LEU A 17 9.67 -0.10 -3.77
CA LEU A 17 9.16 1.26 -3.95
C LEU A 17 8.98 2.01 -2.62
N VAL A 18 8.64 1.28 -1.56
CA VAL A 18 8.42 1.81 -0.23
C VAL A 18 9.28 1.04 0.75
N SER A 19 10.53 1.47 0.92
CA SER A 19 11.43 0.89 1.93
C SER A 19 10.83 1.04 3.35
N ASP A 20 11.28 0.21 4.29
CA ASP A 20 10.81 0.31 5.68
C ASP A 20 11.12 1.68 6.30
N GLU A 21 12.26 2.25 5.97
CA GLU A 21 12.65 3.60 6.42
C GLU A 21 11.70 4.67 5.87
N LEU A 22 11.41 4.64 4.57
CA LEU A 22 10.45 5.56 3.95
C LEU A 22 9.05 5.40 4.55
N TRP A 23 8.63 4.15 4.80
CA TRP A 23 7.34 3.86 5.44
C TRP A 23 7.26 4.46 6.85
N VAL A 24 8.33 4.35 7.64
CA VAL A 24 8.41 4.95 8.98
C VAL A 24 8.32 6.47 8.90
N LEU A 25 8.98 7.11 7.94
CA LEU A 25 8.90 8.57 7.75
C LEU A 25 7.50 9.01 7.34
N PHE A 26 6.88 8.31 6.39
CA PHE A 26 5.53 8.61 5.92
C PHE A 26 4.50 8.55 7.05
N ARG A 27 4.56 7.51 7.90
CA ARG A 27 3.63 7.37 9.03
C ARG A 27 3.74 8.48 10.09
N ARG A 28 4.80 9.30 10.07
CA ARG A 28 4.91 10.47 10.96
C ARG A 28 4.08 11.65 10.46
N VAL A 29 3.75 11.69 9.16
CA VAL A 29 2.97 12.78 8.55
C VAL A 29 1.58 12.33 8.12
N GLU A 30 1.31 11.03 8.16
CA GLU A 30 -0.03 10.48 7.95
C GLU A 30 -1.01 11.07 8.97
N PRO A 31 -2.08 11.74 8.53
CA PRO A 31 -3.07 12.28 9.44
C PRO A 31 -3.79 11.15 10.19
N PRO A 32 -4.17 11.34 11.46
CA PRO A 32 -4.92 10.34 12.20
C PRO A 32 -6.23 10.00 11.45
N MET A 33 -6.46 8.71 11.23
CA MET A 33 -7.59 8.26 10.43
C MET A 33 -8.88 8.31 11.27
N GLU A 34 -9.73 9.32 11.03
CA GLU A 34 -10.87 9.60 11.91
C GLU A 34 -12.03 8.61 11.78
N VAL A 35 -12.36 8.09 10.59
CA VAL A 35 -13.42 7.07 10.41
C VAL A 35 -13.16 6.23 9.14
N LYS A 36 -12.99 4.90 9.28
CA LYS A 36 -12.99 3.98 8.13
C LYS A 36 -14.41 3.73 7.64
N ARG A 37 -14.87 4.53 6.66
CA ARG A 37 -16.15 4.29 5.97
C ARG A 37 -16.11 2.91 5.28
N PRO A 38 -17.18 2.09 5.39
CA PRO A 38 -17.26 0.80 4.71
C PRO A 38 -16.95 0.96 3.22
N GLN A 39 -16.13 0.06 2.67
CA GLN A 39 -15.90 0.04 1.24
C GLN A 39 -17.17 -0.42 0.55
N GLY A 40 -17.77 0.47 -0.25
CA GLY A 40 -18.87 0.08 -1.14
C GLY A 40 -18.34 -0.86 -2.23
N GLY A 41 -19.14 -1.87 -2.62
CA GLY A 41 -18.84 -2.72 -3.78
C GLY A 41 -18.07 -4.01 -3.51
N GLY A 42 -17.94 -4.45 -2.25
CA GLY A 42 -17.49 -5.81 -1.90
C GLY A 42 -16.03 -6.17 -2.21
N ARG A 43 -15.25 -5.28 -2.85
CA ARG A 43 -13.80 -5.45 -2.98
C ARG A 43 -13.14 -5.12 -1.64
N ARG A 44 -11.97 -5.69 -1.38
CA ARG A 44 -11.11 -5.33 -0.24
C ARG A 44 -10.32 -4.05 -0.56
N ARG A 45 -10.01 -3.23 0.45
CA ARG A 45 -9.15 -2.05 0.30
C ARG A 45 -7.71 -2.55 0.16
N ALA A 46 -6.93 -1.90 -0.69
CA ALA A 46 -5.48 -2.01 -0.62
C ALA A 46 -5.01 -1.52 0.76
N GLY A 47 -3.90 -2.08 1.26
CA GLY A 47 -3.27 -1.53 2.46
C GLY A 47 -2.61 -0.19 2.17
N ASP A 48 -2.33 0.56 3.22
CA ASP A 48 -1.83 1.93 3.13
C ASP A 48 -0.43 1.97 2.48
N ARG A 49 0.40 0.96 2.73
CA ARG A 49 1.72 0.82 2.12
C ARG A 49 1.64 0.49 0.63
N GLU A 50 0.71 -0.37 0.23
CA GLU A 50 0.44 -0.67 -1.17
C GLU A 50 -0.12 0.56 -1.92
N ALA A 51 -0.96 1.36 -1.26
CA ALA A 51 -1.47 2.61 -1.82
C ALA A 51 -0.33 3.63 -2.03
N LEU A 52 0.58 3.78 -1.06
CA LEU A 52 1.76 4.64 -1.21
C LEU A 52 2.67 4.17 -2.35
N ALA A 53 2.90 2.86 -2.47
CA ALA A 53 3.68 2.29 -3.58
C ALA A 53 3.06 2.62 -4.95
N ALA A 54 1.74 2.54 -5.06
CA ALA A 54 1.03 2.91 -6.29
C ALA A 54 1.17 4.41 -6.62
N ILE A 55 1.10 5.29 -5.62
CA ILE A 55 1.31 6.74 -5.81
C ILE A 55 2.71 7.00 -6.34
N ILE A 56 3.75 6.42 -5.71
CA ILE A 56 5.14 6.59 -6.13
C ILE A 56 5.33 6.08 -7.57
N PHE A 57 4.82 4.88 -7.88
CA PHE A 57 4.93 4.28 -9.21
C PHE A 57 4.34 5.15 -10.32
N VAL A 58 3.23 5.84 -10.06
CA VAL A 58 2.60 6.75 -11.05
C VAL A 58 3.34 8.09 -11.14
N ALA A 59 3.97 8.52 -10.05
CA ALA A 59 4.63 9.83 -9.95
C ALA A 59 6.09 9.84 -10.46
N THR A 60 6.69 8.68 -10.72
CA THR A 60 8.05 8.51 -11.25
C THR A 60 8.03 7.95 -12.66
#